data_AF-A0A7X8CR75-F1
#
_entry.id   AF-A0A7X8CR75-F1
#
_cell.length_a   1.000
_cell.length_b   1.000
_cell.length_c   1.000
_cell.angle_alpha   90.00
_cell.angle_beta   90.00
_cell.angle_gamma   90.00
#
_symmetry.space_group_name_H-M   'P 1'
#
loop_
_entity.id
_entity.type
_entity.pdbx_description
1 polymer ?
#
loop_
_entity_poly.entity_id
_entity_poly.type
_entity_poly.pdbx_seq_one_letter_code
_entity_poly.pdbx_strand_id
1 'polypeptide(L)'
;LANGKKSIDAMPSILASLPSLETPYIISHYANNTINALPGLLKPLGYYSAFFHGAPNGSMGFDSFARMAGFDDYFGLDQYPDPKDFDGMWGVWDEPFLTFFANKLGTFRQPFLASVFTISSHHPFKVPKHYENRFPKGPAPILEVIGYSDNSLRTFFNIASRQPWFKNTLFVITADHTNESVRKEFQNNYGSYSIPIIFYRPDGELQGFKHKIAQQIDIMPSVLSYLNYRGEFIAFGNNLFDETKESFAFNTAGSTYQIFKQDYMLEMVENKPVGLYNFKTDRLLETNLVNKDTLVRKDLETKLKAIIQTYNARLIDNDLVVK
;
A
#
# COMPACT_ATOMS: atom_id res chain seq x y z
N LEU A 1 4.31 -7.06 1.17
CA LEU A 1 3.06 -7.83 1.30
C LEU A 1 1.90 -6.85 1.43
N ALA A 2 0.80 -7.07 0.72
CA ALA A 2 -0.42 -6.30 0.89
C ALA A 2 -1.09 -6.71 2.20
N ASN A 3 -1.69 -5.76 2.90
CA ASN A 3 -2.44 -6.04 4.13
C ASN A 3 -3.91 -6.39 3.85
N GLY A 4 -4.42 -6.06 2.66
CA GLY A 4 -5.76 -6.41 2.19
C GLY A 4 -5.77 -6.88 0.73
N LYS A 5 -6.97 -7.19 0.22
CA LYS A 5 -7.21 -7.67 -1.16
C LYS A 5 -8.07 -6.73 -1.98
N LYS A 6 -8.45 -5.58 -1.43
CA LYS A 6 -9.30 -4.58 -2.08
C LYS A 6 -8.61 -3.24 -2.03
N SER A 7 -8.78 -2.41 -3.06
CA SER A 7 -8.19 -1.07 -3.13
C SER A 7 -8.54 -0.20 -1.91
N ILE A 8 -9.73 -0.39 -1.34
CA ILE A 8 -10.19 0.33 -0.15
C ILE A 8 -9.34 0.09 1.12
N ASP A 9 -8.58 -1.00 1.17
CA ASP A 9 -7.69 -1.33 2.29
C ASP A 9 -6.35 -0.59 2.23
N ALA A 10 -5.97 -0.07 1.06
CA ALA A 10 -4.62 0.41 0.81
C ALA A 10 -4.34 1.76 1.47
N MET A 11 -5.27 2.73 1.39
CA MET A 11 -5.07 4.04 2.02
C MET A 11 -4.84 3.93 3.54
N PRO A 12 -5.69 3.23 4.33
CA PRO A 12 -5.43 3.03 5.76
C PRO A 12 -4.11 2.31 6.02
N SER A 13 -3.80 1.28 5.23
CA SER A 13 -2.58 0.50 5.42
C SER A 13 -1.33 1.34 5.19
N ILE A 14 -1.25 2.02 4.04
CA ILE A 14 -0.06 2.76 3.61
C ILE A 14 0.13 4.04 4.41
N LEU A 15 -0.95 4.81 4.64
CA LEU A 15 -0.86 6.18 5.14
C LEU A 15 -1.04 6.28 6.66
N ALA A 16 -1.69 5.29 7.28
CA ALA A 16 -2.00 5.28 8.71
C ALA A 16 -1.46 4.05 9.46
N SER A 17 -0.73 3.17 8.78
CA SER A 17 -0.27 1.90 9.36
C SER A 17 -1.42 1.04 9.92
N LEU A 18 -2.65 1.22 9.44
CA LEU A 18 -3.81 0.47 9.93
C LEU A 18 -4.02 -0.78 9.06
N PRO A 19 -3.98 -1.99 9.63
CA PRO A 19 -4.20 -3.20 8.86
C PRO A 19 -5.66 -3.33 8.42
N SER A 20 -5.87 -4.09 7.34
CA SER A 20 -7.21 -4.58 7.01
C SER A 20 -7.63 -5.68 7.98
N LEU A 21 -8.94 -5.77 8.22
CA LEU A 21 -9.60 -6.88 8.89
C LEU A 21 -10.78 -7.32 8.02
N GLU A 22 -11.65 -8.17 8.57
CA GLU A 22 -12.86 -8.68 7.91
C GLU A 22 -13.66 -7.58 7.17
N THR A 23 -13.75 -6.39 7.76
CA THR A 23 -14.32 -5.19 7.12
C THR A 23 -13.23 -4.12 6.92
N PRO A 24 -13.10 -3.53 5.71
CA PRO A 24 -12.19 -2.42 5.48
C PRO A 24 -12.47 -1.22 6.39
N TYR A 25 -11.41 -0.59 6.92
CA TYR A 25 -11.51 0.51 7.89
C TYR A 25 -12.44 1.64 7.44
N ILE A 26 -12.31 2.10 6.19
CA ILE A 26 -13.03 3.26 5.63
C ILE A 26 -14.56 3.11 5.71
N ILE A 27 -15.09 1.88 5.62
CA ILE A 27 -16.53 1.60 5.63
C ILE A 27 -16.98 0.90 6.92
N SER A 28 -16.07 0.74 7.88
CA SER A 28 -16.36 0.10 9.16
C SER A 28 -17.08 1.05 10.12
N HIS A 29 -17.67 0.50 11.19
CA HIS A 29 -18.23 1.29 12.29
C HIS A 29 -17.18 2.16 13.01
N TYR A 30 -15.89 1.86 12.80
CA TYR A 30 -14.76 2.57 13.41
C TYR A 30 -14.17 3.65 12.49
N ALA A 31 -14.75 3.91 11.31
CA ALA A 31 -14.24 4.89 10.35
C ALA A 31 -14.14 6.32 10.92
N ASN A 32 -14.84 6.62 12.01
CA ASN A 32 -14.81 7.90 12.71
C ASN A 32 -13.80 7.96 13.87
N ASN A 33 -13.00 6.90 14.10
CA ASN A 33 -11.97 6.92 15.11
C ASN A 33 -10.90 7.98 14.80
N THR A 34 -10.32 8.53 15.85
CA THR A 34 -9.16 9.42 15.71
C THR A 34 -7.93 8.55 15.48
N ILE A 35 -7.15 8.83 14.42
CA ILE A 35 -6.00 8.01 14.02
C ILE A 35 -4.74 8.84 13.83
N ASN A 36 -3.58 8.20 13.98
CA ASN A 36 -2.34 8.73 13.44
C ASN A 36 -2.20 8.36 11.97
N ALA A 37 -1.97 9.36 11.12
CA ALA A 37 -1.67 9.17 9.70
C ALA A 37 -0.58 10.15 9.26
N LEU A 38 0.20 9.79 8.24
CA LEU A 38 1.30 10.61 7.69
C LEU A 38 0.94 12.09 7.50
N PRO A 39 -0.14 12.47 6.77
CA PRO A 39 -0.47 13.88 6.57
C PRO A 39 -0.77 14.59 7.90
N GLY A 40 -1.58 13.99 8.77
CA GLY A 40 -1.89 14.56 10.09
C GLY A 40 -0.66 14.73 10.98
N LEU A 41 0.26 13.76 11.00
CA LEU A 41 1.48 13.80 11.80
C LEU A 41 2.51 14.82 11.28
N LEU A 42 2.59 15.00 9.96
CA LEU A 42 3.55 15.92 9.33
C LEU A 42 3.04 17.36 9.25
N LYS A 43 1.72 17.58 9.36
CA LYS A 43 1.11 18.91 9.31
C LYS A 43 1.64 19.90 10.36
N PRO A 44 1.83 19.54 11.65
CA PRO A 44 2.49 20.41 12.63
C PRO A 44 3.95 20.75 12.30
N LEU A 45 4.61 19.96 11.45
CA LEU A 45 5.97 20.24 10.94
C LEU A 45 5.97 21.15 9.70
N GLY A 46 4.82 21.71 9.33
CA GLY A 46 4.68 22.64 8.21
C GLY A 46 4.53 21.99 6.84
N TYR A 47 4.34 20.67 6.77
CA TYR A 47 4.09 19.98 5.50
C TYR A 47 2.73 20.40 4.93
N TYR A 48 2.73 20.73 3.64
CA TYR A 48 1.50 20.72 2.85
C TYR A 48 1.20 19.31 2.37
N SER A 49 -0.07 18.90 2.35
CA SER A 49 -0.44 17.53 2.02
C SER A 49 -1.58 17.44 1.02
N ALA A 50 -1.43 16.59 0.00
CA ALA A 50 -2.47 16.34 -0.99
C ALA A 50 -2.61 14.87 -1.40
N PHE A 51 -3.85 14.44 -1.63
CA PHE A 51 -4.16 13.12 -2.17
C PHE A 51 -4.78 13.24 -3.57
N PHE A 52 -4.33 12.41 -4.51
CA PHE A 52 -4.74 12.42 -5.92
C PHE A 52 -5.35 11.08 -6.31
N HIS A 53 -6.53 11.09 -6.92
CA HIS A 53 -7.21 9.89 -7.38
C HIS A 53 -8.13 10.20 -8.56
N GLY A 54 -7.79 9.73 -9.75
CA GLY A 54 -8.44 10.15 -11.02
C GLY A 54 -9.90 9.69 -11.19
N ALA A 55 -10.47 9.00 -10.22
CA ALA A 55 -11.88 8.59 -10.23
C ALA A 55 -12.81 9.71 -9.75
N PRO A 56 -14.14 9.58 -9.97
CA PRO A 56 -15.12 10.51 -9.40
C PRO A 56 -14.92 10.71 -7.90
N ASN A 57 -15.02 11.96 -7.43
CA ASN A 57 -14.96 12.27 -6.00
C ASN A 57 -16.01 11.46 -5.23
N GLY A 58 -15.67 10.99 -4.02
CA GLY A 58 -16.47 10.04 -3.25
C GLY A 58 -16.24 8.56 -3.58
N SER A 59 -15.54 8.22 -4.67
CA SER A 59 -15.24 6.82 -5.03
C SER A 59 -14.50 6.11 -3.89
N MET A 60 -15.04 4.98 -3.44
CA MET A 60 -14.52 4.17 -2.32
C MET A 60 -14.38 4.91 -0.98
N GLY A 61 -14.93 6.13 -0.84
CA GLY A 61 -14.76 6.98 0.35
C GLY A 61 -13.35 7.55 0.55
N PHE A 62 -12.51 7.55 -0.50
CA PHE A 62 -11.12 8.01 -0.42
C PHE A 62 -10.97 9.49 -0.07
N ASP A 63 -11.88 10.34 -0.53
CA ASP A 63 -11.92 11.76 -0.18
C ASP A 63 -12.24 11.98 1.30
N SER A 64 -13.20 11.21 1.83
CA SER A 64 -13.61 11.23 3.23
C SER A 64 -12.48 10.74 4.13
N PHE A 65 -11.84 9.62 3.77
CA PHE A 65 -10.67 9.12 4.49
C PHE A 65 -9.49 10.10 4.39
N ALA A 66 -9.22 10.69 3.23
CA ALA A 66 -8.14 11.66 3.07
C ALA A 66 -8.32 12.88 4.00
N ARG A 67 -9.55 13.41 4.08
CA ARG A 67 -9.89 14.49 5.02
C ARG A 67 -9.67 14.08 6.47
N MET A 68 -10.17 12.90 6.85
CA MET A 68 -10.01 12.37 8.22
C MET A 68 -8.54 12.08 8.57
N ALA A 69 -7.73 11.60 7.62
CA ALA A 69 -6.30 11.37 7.81
C ALA A 69 -5.49 12.68 7.97
N GLY A 70 -6.06 13.83 7.57
CA GLY A 70 -5.48 15.15 7.76
C GLY A 70 -4.84 15.76 6.51
N PHE A 71 -5.13 15.24 5.31
CA PHE A 71 -4.72 15.90 4.06
C PHE A 71 -5.30 17.32 3.97
N ASP A 72 -4.53 18.25 3.40
CA ASP A 72 -5.02 19.60 3.14
C ASP A 72 -5.96 19.62 1.94
N ASP A 73 -5.56 18.97 0.84
CA ASP A 73 -6.34 18.94 -0.41
C ASP A 73 -6.55 17.51 -0.96
N TYR A 74 -7.65 17.34 -1.70
CA TYR A 74 -7.96 16.15 -2.48
C TYR A 74 -8.19 16.56 -3.94
N PHE A 75 -7.53 15.86 -4.86
CA PHE A 75 -7.61 16.08 -6.30
C PHE A 75 -8.21 14.85 -6.97
N GLY A 76 -9.52 14.87 -7.14
CA GLY A 76 -10.27 13.86 -7.88
C GLY A 76 -10.61 14.29 -9.30
N LEU A 77 -11.56 13.59 -9.93
CA LEU A 77 -12.07 13.95 -11.25
C LEU A 77 -12.59 15.40 -11.31
N ASP A 78 -13.22 15.89 -10.24
CA ASP A 78 -13.76 17.26 -10.17
C ASP A 78 -12.68 18.35 -10.26
N GLN A 79 -11.43 18.01 -9.93
CA GLN A 79 -10.29 18.91 -9.97
C GLN A 79 -9.44 18.71 -11.24
N TYR A 80 -9.76 17.71 -12.06
CA TYR A 80 -9.02 17.40 -13.28
C TYR A 80 -9.46 18.32 -14.45
N PRO A 81 -8.53 18.94 -15.19
CA PRO A 81 -8.89 20.00 -16.13
C PRO A 81 -9.44 19.51 -17.49
N ASP A 82 -9.18 18.26 -17.90
CA ASP A 82 -9.59 17.76 -19.23
C ASP A 82 -10.52 16.53 -19.14
N PRO A 83 -11.84 16.69 -19.27
CA PRO A 83 -12.75 15.55 -19.20
C PRO A 83 -12.54 14.51 -20.31
N LYS A 84 -11.80 14.80 -21.38
CA LYS A 84 -11.55 13.86 -22.49
C LYS A 84 -10.62 12.71 -22.12
N ASP A 85 -9.84 12.85 -21.05
CA ASP A 85 -8.93 11.80 -20.58
C ASP A 85 -9.63 10.77 -19.69
N PHE A 86 -10.95 10.90 -19.46
CA PHE A 86 -11.74 9.89 -18.78
C PHE A 86 -11.88 8.63 -19.64
N ASP A 87 -11.65 7.46 -19.04
CA ASP A 87 -11.69 6.15 -19.71
C ASP A 87 -13.11 5.67 -20.06
N GLY A 88 -14.13 6.36 -19.56
CA GLY A 88 -15.54 6.01 -19.72
C GLY A 88 -16.09 5.08 -18.64
N MET A 89 -15.28 4.67 -17.65
CA MET A 89 -15.66 3.69 -16.64
C MET A 89 -15.11 3.98 -15.24
N TRP A 90 -13.80 4.09 -15.06
CA TRP A 90 -13.14 4.22 -13.77
C TRP A 90 -12.68 5.64 -13.45
N GLY A 91 -12.20 6.39 -14.43
CA GLY A 91 -11.57 7.68 -14.19
C GLY A 91 -10.61 8.12 -15.29
N VAL A 92 -9.77 9.09 -14.96
CA VAL A 92 -8.72 9.60 -15.85
C VAL A 92 -7.63 8.56 -16.07
N TRP A 93 -7.22 8.34 -17.33
CA TRP A 93 -6.10 7.47 -17.67
C TRP A 93 -4.80 7.83 -16.90
N ASP A 94 -3.97 6.82 -16.59
CA ASP A 94 -2.81 6.99 -15.70
C ASP A 94 -1.79 8.01 -16.23
N GLU A 95 -1.47 7.99 -17.53
CA GLU A 95 -0.46 8.92 -18.10
C GLU A 95 -0.88 10.40 -17.99
N PRO A 96 -2.07 10.81 -18.47
CA PRO A 96 -2.50 12.20 -18.30
C PRO A 96 -2.69 12.58 -16.83
N PHE A 97 -3.21 11.67 -15.99
CA PHE A 97 -3.38 11.96 -14.57
C PHE A 97 -2.05 12.11 -13.81
N LEU A 98 -1.06 11.27 -14.10
CA LEU A 98 0.29 11.38 -13.54
C LEU A 98 1.05 12.60 -14.07
N THR A 99 0.77 13.03 -15.31
CA THR A 99 1.27 14.30 -15.86
C THR A 99 0.68 15.49 -15.09
N PHE A 100 -0.63 15.50 -14.88
CA PHE A 100 -1.30 16.50 -14.04
C PHE A 100 -0.74 16.51 -12.61
N PHE A 101 -0.56 15.34 -12.00
CA PHE A 101 0.04 15.18 -10.68
C PHE A 101 1.43 15.81 -10.62
N ALA A 102 2.36 15.44 -11.51
CA ALA A 102 3.72 15.98 -11.53
C ALA A 102 3.75 17.52 -11.66
N ASN A 103 2.92 18.07 -12.54
CA ASN A 103 2.82 19.52 -12.73
C ASN A 103 2.24 20.21 -11.49
N LYS A 104 1.22 19.62 -10.86
CA LYS A 104 0.59 20.17 -9.66
C LYS A 104 1.56 20.19 -8.47
N LEU A 105 2.40 19.17 -8.30
CA LEU A 105 3.45 19.15 -7.26
C LEU A 105 4.39 20.36 -7.37
N GLY A 106 4.71 20.81 -8.58
CA GLY A 106 5.53 22.01 -8.81
C GLY A 106 4.93 23.31 -8.26
N THR A 107 3.64 23.32 -7.93
CA THR A 107 2.93 24.48 -7.37
C THR A 107 2.83 24.47 -5.85
N PHE A 108 3.20 23.37 -5.20
CA PHE A 108 3.02 23.21 -3.75
C PHE A 108 4.11 23.93 -2.96
N ARG A 109 3.71 24.48 -1.80
CA ARG A 109 4.68 24.94 -0.80
C ARG A 109 5.46 23.74 -0.27
N GLN A 110 6.77 23.89 -0.12
CA GLN A 110 7.65 22.87 0.45
C GLN A 110 7.84 23.10 1.95
N PRO A 111 7.99 22.04 2.77
CA PRO A 111 7.93 20.63 2.38
C PRO A 111 6.49 20.17 2.09
N PHE A 112 6.35 19.11 1.30
CA PHE A 112 5.04 18.51 1.01
C PHE A 112 5.04 16.98 1.13
N LEU A 113 3.86 16.43 1.41
CA LEU A 113 3.51 15.02 1.28
C LEU A 113 2.45 14.90 0.20
N ALA A 114 2.69 14.11 -0.83
CA ALA A 114 1.67 13.86 -1.85
C ALA A 114 1.56 12.37 -2.15
N SER A 115 0.31 11.91 -2.32
CA SER A 115 0.01 10.52 -2.66
C SER A 115 -0.89 10.51 -3.89
N VAL A 116 -0.60 9.62 -4.83
CA VAL A 116 -1.40 9.41 -6.05
C VAL A 116 -1.82 7.94 -6.15
N PHE A 117 -3.09 7.72 -6.46
CA PHE A 117 -3.69 6.40 -6.65
C PHE A 117 -4.04 6.21 -8.14
N THR A 118 -3.28 5.36 -8.83
CA THR A 118 -3.49 5.00 -10.25
C THR A 118 -4.68 4.06 -10.41
N ILE A 119 -5.31 4.05 -11.59
CA ILE A 119 -6.58 3.34 -11.79
C ILE A 119 -6.65 2.50 -13.08
N SER A 120 -5.76 2.74 -14.05
CA SER A 120 -5.94 2.17 -15.40
C SER A 120 -5.88 0.65 -15.42
N SER A 121 -5.11 0.03 -14.51
CA SER A 121 -4.97 -1.43 -14.38
C SER A 121 -6.19 -2.15 -13.81
N HIS A 122 -7.40 -1.61 -14.01
CA HIS A 122 -8.67 -2.21 -13.61
C HIS A 122 -9.37 -2.89 -14.80
N HIS A 123 -10.24 -3.87 -14.54
CA HIS A 123 -11.04 -4.50 -15.60
C HIS A 123 -11.86 -3.42 -16.32
N PRO A 124 -12.00 -3.43 -17.66
CA PRO A 124 -11.70 -4.50 -18.60
C PRO A 124 -10.26 -4.49 -19.16
N PHE A 125 -9.30 -3.90 -18.47
CA PHE A 125 -7.87 -3.88 -18.84
C PHE A 125 -7.60 -3.26 -20.21
N LYS A 126 -8.25 -2.12 -20.46
CA LYS A 126 -8.06 -1.33 -21.68
C LYS A 126 -6.88 -0.37 -21.52
N VAL A 127 -6.34 0.03 -22.65
CA VAL A 127 -5.39 1.14 -22.78
C VAL A 127 -6.03 2.23 -23.66
N PRO A 128 -5.56 3.49 -23.60
CA PRO A 128 -6.01 4.52 -24.54
C PRO A 128 -5.83 4.06 -25.99
N LYS A 129 -6.75 4.46 -26.88
CA LYS A 129 -6.78 3.99 -28.28
C LYS A 129 -5.44 4.13 -29.02
N HIS A 130 -4.68 5.19 -28.76
CA HIS A 130 -3.39 5.45 -29.40
C HIS A 130 -2.24 4.56 -28.87
N TYR A 131 -2.48 3.85 -27.76
CA TYR A 131 -1.60 2.84 -27.16
C TYR A 131 -2.01 1.40 -27.47
N GLU A 132 -3.10 1.17 -28.22
CA GLU A 132 -3.52 -0.18 -28.61
C GLU A 132 -2.35 -0.96 -29.26
N ASN A 133 -2.06 -2.15 -28.72
CA ASN A 133 -1.00 -3.05 -29.18
C ASN A 133 0.43 -2.47 -29.08
N ARG A 134 0.64 -1.40 -28.30
CA ARG A 134 1.99 -0.85 -28.06
C ARG A 134 2.76 -1.56 -26.96
N PHE A 135 2.05 -2.20 -26.02
CA PHE A 135 2.66 -2.90 -24.91
C PHE A 135 2.54 -4.42 -25.08
N PRO A 136 3.48 -5.21 -24.53
CA PRO A 136 3.41 -6.66 -24.60
C PRO A 136 2.09 -7.17 -24.02
N LYS A 137 1.38 -7.97 -24.82
CA LYS A 137 0.28 -8.79 -24.33
C LYS A 137 0.83 -10.11 -23.82
N GLY A 138 0.02 -10.85 -23.10
CA GLY A 138 0.40 -12.20 -22.69
C GLY A 138 -0.81 -13.00 -22.21
N PRO A 139 -0.56 -14.09 -21.47
CA PRO A 139 -1.61 -15.05 -21.11
C PRO A 139 -2.66 -14.47 -20.14
N ALA A 140 -2.37 -13.35 -19.47
CA ALA A 140 -3.32 -12.60 -18.66
C ALA A 140 -3.65 -11.25 -19.34
N PRO A 141 -4.95 -10.86 -19.43
CA PRO A 141 -5.37 -9.60 -20.06
C PRO A 141 -4.73 -8.34 -19.45
N ILE A 142 -4.40 -8.40 -18.15
CA ILE A 142 -3.82 -7.28 -17.41
C ILE A 142 -2.43 -6.86 -17.89
N LEU A 143 -1.70 -7.72 -18.61
CA LEU A 143 -0.29 -7.46 -18.94
C LEU A 143 -0.09 -6.23 -19.85
N GLU A 144 -0.99 -6.01 -20.81
CA GLU A 144 -0.91 -4.85 -21.69
C GLU A 144 -1.07 -3.54 -20.91
N VAL A 145 -2.01 -3.51 -19.97
CA VAL A 145 -2.27 -2.31 -19.16
C VAL A 145 -1.20 -2.09 -18.09
N ILE A 146 -0.54 -3.13 -17.58
CA ILE A 146 0.64 -2.97 -16.72
C ILE A 146 1.77 -2.29 -17.48
N GLY A 147 1.98 -2.64 -18.76
CA GLY A 147 2.94 -1.92 -19.62
C GLY A 147 2.58 -0.44 -19.80
N TYR A 148 1.28 -0.13 -19.92
CA TYR A 148 0.80 1.24 -19.97
C TYR A 148 1.03 2.00 -18.65
N SER A 149 0.74 1.39 -17.49
CA SER A 149 0.99 2.00 -16.18
C SER A 149 2.49 2.22 -15.92
N ASP A 150 3.37 1.29 -16.35
CA ASP A 150 4.84 1.50 -16.32
C ASP A 150 5.27 2.69 -17.18
N ASN A 151 4.74 2.79 -18.41
CA ASN A 151 4.99 3.94 -19.28
C ASN A 151 4.49 5.26 -18.66
N SER A 152 3.34 5.22 -18.01
CA SER A 152 2.76 6.38 -17.32
C SER A 152 3.65 6.83 -16.15
N LEU A 153 4.21 5.88 -15.39
CA LEU A 153 5.18 6.14 -14.33
C LEU A 153 6.50 6.70 -14.88
N ARG A 154 6.95 6.21 -16.04
CA ARG A 154 8.10 6.78 -16.76
C ARG A 154 7.84 8.24 -17.16
N THR A 155 6.65 8.55 -17.70
CA THR A 155 6.25 9.93 -18.01
C THR A 155 6.28 10.81 -16.77
N PHE A 156 5.75 10.34 -15.63
CA PHE A 156 5.86 11.03 -14.35
C PHE A 156 7.32 11.36 -13.99
N PHE A 157 8.22 10.37 -13.99
CA PHE A 157 9.62 10.59 -13.62
C PHE A 157 10.39 11.48 -14.63
N ASN A 158 10.03 11.44 -15.92
CA ASN A 158 10.60 12.34 -16.92
C ASN A 158 10.26 13.82 -16.65
N ILE A 159 9.05 14.09 -16.13
CA ILE A 159 8.64 15.44 -15.71
C ILE A 159 9.25 15.78 -14.36
N ALA A 160 9.09 14.89 -13.37
CA ALA A 160 9.54 15.06 -12.00
C ALA A 160 11.04 15.34 -11.93
N SER A 161 11.87 14.62 -12.70
CA SER A 161 13.34 14.79 -12.71
C SER A 161 13.83 16.19 -13.08
N ARG A 162 12.97 17.00 -13.71
CA ARG A 162 13.25 18.39 -14.09
C ARG A 162 12.78 19.41 -13.06
N GLN A 163 12.09 18.95 -12.01
CA GLN A 163 11.51 19.82 -10.99
C GLN A 163 12.52 20.14 -9.87
N PRO A 164 12.49 21.34 -9.28
CA PRO A 164 13.40 21.71 -8.19
C PRO A 164 13.32 20.81 -6.95
N TRP A 165 12.15 20.26 -6.66
CA TRP A 165 11.91 19.41 -5.48
C TRP A 165 12.46 17.97 -5.63
N PHE A 166 12.73 17.52 -6.85
CA PHE A 166 13.02 16.12 -7.16
C PHE A 166 14.16 15.54 -6.32
N LYS A 167 15.32 16.22 -6.31
CA LYS A 167 16.53 15.75 -5.61
C LYS A 167 16.35 15.60 -4.09
N ASN A 168 15.36 16.29 -3.51
CA ASN A 168 15.09 16.26 -2.07
C ASN A 168 13.77 15.53 -1.75
N THR A 169 13.34 14.60 -2.61
CA THR A 169 12.08 13.85 -2.44
C THR A 169 12.36 12.37 -2.19
N LEU A 170 11.77 11.83 -1.13
CA LEU A 170 11.61 10.39 -0.95
C LEU A 170 10.36 9.93 -1.71
N PHE A 171 10.54 9.07 -2.71
CA PHE A 171 9.45 8.40 -3.39
C PHE A 171 9.21 7.04 -2.74
N VAL A 172 7.94 6.70 -2.51
CA VAL A 172 7.53 5.36 -2.10
C VAL A 172 6.60 4.81 -3.18
N ILE A 173 6.98 3.69 -3.79
CA ILE A 173 6.22 3.04 -4.87
C ILE A 173 5.77 1.68 -4.36
N THR A 174 4.46 1.44 -4.38
CA THR A 174 3.85 0.18 -3.95
C THR A 174 2.58 -0.09 -4.76
N ALA A 175 2.10 -1.33 -4.73
CA ALA A 175 0.73 -1.64 -5.16
C ALA A 175 -0.25 -1.59 -3.96
N ASP A 176 -1.54 -1.49 -4.25
CA ASP A 176 -2.64 -1.60 -3.29
C ASP A 176 -2.92 -3.08 -2.95
N HIS A 177 -2.97 -3.95 -3.95
CA HIS A 177 -3.04 -5.40 -3.81
C HIS A 177 -2.56 -6.09 -5.09
N THR A 178 -2.51 -7.42 -5.09
CA THR A 178 -2.21 -8.20 -6.30
C THR A 178 -3.46 -8.41 -7.15
N ASN A 179 -3.23 -8.69 -8.44
CA ASN A 179 -4.24 -9.16 -9.40
C ASN A 179 -3.81 -10.53 -9.97
N GLU A 180 -4.38 -10.95 -11.09
CA GLU A 180 -4.01 -12.18 -11.80
C GLU A 180 -2.50 -12.30 -12.01
N SER A 181 -1.93 -13.45 -11.65
CA SER A 181 -0.52 -13.78 -11.87
C SER A 181 -0.39 -14.88 -12.91
N VAL A 182 0.61 -14.76 -13.77
CA VAL A 182 0.99 -15.77 -14.77
C VAL A 182 2.06 -16.74 -14.26
N ARG A 183 2.60 -16.48 -13.06
CA ARG A 183 3.66 -17.25 -12.41
C ARG A 183 3.07 -18.12 -11.30
N LYS A 184 3.28 -19.45 -11.39
CA LYS A 184 2.68 -20.45 -10.48
C LYS A 184 3.04 -20.24 -9.02
N GLU A 185 4.27 -19.83 -8.74
CA GLU A 185 4.78 -19.49 -7.40
C GLU A 185 4.07 -18.32 -6.75
N PHE A 186 3.31 -17.53 -7.53
CA PHE A 186 2.47 -16.46 -7.02
C PHE A 186 0.96 -16.79 -7.08
N GLN A 187 0.59 -17.97 -7.58
CA GLN A 187 -0.80 -18.46 -7.64
C GLN A 187 -1.15 -19.26 -6.38
N ASN A 188 -0.79 -18.71 -5.21
CA ASN A 188 -1.06 -19.32 -3.90
C ASN A 188 -1.25 -18.23 -2.84
N ASN A 189 -1.40 -18.66 -1.60
CA ASN A 189 -1.66 -17.80 -0.45
C ASN A 189 -0.54 -16.82 -0.13
N TYR A 190 0.73 -17.16 -0.41
CA TYR A 190 1.86 -16.21 -0.30
C TYR A 190 1.85 -15.19 -1.44
N GLY A 191 1.66 -15.67 -2.67
CA GLY A 191 1.69 -14.85 -3.86
C GLY A 191 0.54 -13.86 -3.98
N SER A 192 -0.62 -14.23 -3.45
CA SER A 192 -1.83 -13.40 -3.45
C SER A 192 -1.71 -12.10 -2.66
N TYR A 193 -0.61 -11.90 -1.92
CA TYR A 193 -0.30 -10.67 -1.21
C TYR A 193 1.09 -10.11 -1.56
N SER A 194 1.83 -10.75 -2.47
CA SER A 194 3.18 -10.34 -2.82
C SER A 194 3.16 -9.12 -3.75
N ILE A 195 3.39 -7.94 -3.19
CA ILE A 195 3.45 -6.65 -3.88
C ILE A 195 4.85 -6.02 -3.75
N PRO A 196 5.26 -5.14 -4.68
CA PRO A 196 6.48 -4.36 -4.52
C PRO A 196 6.30 -3.29 -3.43
N ILE A 197 7.36 -3.01 -2.68
CA ILE A 197 7.51 -1.81 -1.86
C ILE A 197 8.92 -1.27 -2.15
N ILE A 198 9.00 -0.09 -2.75
CA ILE A 198 10.24 0.52 -3.21
C ILE A 198 10.36 1.89 -2.57
N PHE A 199 11.46 2.12 -1.83
CA PHE A 199 11.87 3.44 -1.40
C PHE A 199 12.94 3.95 -2.36
N TYR A 200 12.70 5.09 -2.98
CA TYR A 200 13.59 5.65 -3.99
C TYR A 200 13.92 7.10 -3.65
N ARG A 201 15.23 7.42 -3.71
CA ARG A 201 15.73 8.79 -3.66
C ARG A 201 16.68 9.05 -4.81
N PRO A 202 16.58 10.20 -5.50
CA PRO A 202 17.42 10.48 -6.67
C PRO A 202 18.91 10.69 -6.37
N ASP A 203 19.28 10.98 -5.11
CA ASP A 203 20.68 11.13 -4.67
C ASP A 203 21.42 9.78 -4.56
N GLY A 204 20.69 8.67 -4.68
CA GLY A 204 21.27 7.32 -4.56
C GLY A 204 21.60 6.93 -3.13
N GLU A 205 21.05 7.59 -2.10
CA GLU A 205 21.23 7.17 -0.71
C GLU A 205 20.61 5.78 -0.45
N LEU A 206 19.49 5.48 -1.11
CA LEU A 206 18.77 4.22 -1.00
C LEU A 206 19.04 3.33 -2.21
N GLN A 207 19.83 2.27 -2.02
CA GLN A 207 20.22 1.32 -3.07
C GLN A 207 20.11 -0.14 -2.62
N GLY A 208 19.97 -1.02 -3.61
CA GLY A 208 19.99 -2.47 -3.42
C GLY A 208 18.63 -3.09 -3.11
N PHE A 209 18.65 -4.39 -2.82
CA PHE A 209 17.48 -5.18 -2.49
C PHE A 209 17.60 -5.71 -1.07
N LYS A 210 16.61 -5.42 -0.21
CA LYS A 210 16.54 -6.00 1.14
C LYS A 210 15.64 -7.24 1.14
N HIS A 211 16.21 -8.39 1.47
CA HIS A 211 15.46 -9.64 1.66
C HIS A 211 14.77 -9.71 3.05
N LYS A 212 14.07 -8.63 3.43
CA LYS A 212 13.32 -8.52 4.68
C LYS A 212 11.83 -8.75 4.41
N ILE A 213 11.10 -9.28 5.39
CA ILE A 213 9.63 -9.26 5.35
C ILE A 213 9.21 -7.79 5.46
N ALA A 214 8.40 -7.33 4.50
CA ALA A 214 7.86 -5.98 4.45
C ALA A 214 6.39 -6.02 4.04
N GLN A 215 5.60 -5.07 4.55
CA GLN A 215 4.17 -4.92 4.27
C GLN A 215 3.74 -3.44 4.19
N GLN A 216 2.53 -3.16 3.70
CA GLN A 216 2.07 -1.78 3.49
C GLN A 216 2.04 -0.98 4.79
N ILE A 217 1.61 -1.58 5.89
CA ILE A 217 1.59 -0.91 7.20
C ILE A 217 2.99 -0.54 7.73
N ASP A 218 4.06 -1.10 7.16
CA ASP A 218 5.43 -0.70 7.50
C ASP A 218 5.82 0.64 6.83
N ILE A 219 5.07 1.14 5.84
CA ILE A 219 5.43 2.33 5.06
C ILE A 219 5.41 3.58 5.94
N MET A 220 4.30 3.86 6.64
CA MET A 220 4.20 5.02 7.54
C MET A 220 5.35 5.10 8.56
N PRO A 221 5.59 4.09 9.43
CA PRO A 221 6.67 4.16 10.41
C PRO A 221 8.06 4.27 9.76
N SER A 222 8.28 3.64 8.60
CA SER A 222 9.55 3.78 7.86
C SER A 222 9.76 5.19 7.32
N VAL A 223 8.73 5.81 6.74
CA VAL A 223 8.78 7.20 6.26
C VAL A 223 9.01 8.16 7.42
N LEU A 224 8.29 8.01 8.54
CA LEU A 224 8.46 8.86 9.72
C LEU A 224 9.88 8.72 10.30
N SER A 225 10.41 7.49 10.40
CA SER A 225 11.79 7.26 10.82
C SER A 225 12.79 7.91 9.86
N TYR A 226 12.58 7.77 8.56
CA TYR A 226 13.47 8.35 7.54
C TYR A 226 13.49 9.89 7.59
N LEU A 227 12.34 10.51 7.90
CA LEU A 227 12.21 11.95 8.11
C LEU A 227 12.71 12.42 9.49
N ASN A 228 13.24 11.54 10.33
CA ASN A 228 13.63 11.82 11.72
C ASN A 228 12.47 12.42 12.55
N TYR A 229 11.24 11.96 12.31
CA TYR A 229 10.06 12.38 13.07
C TYR A 229 10.22 12.03 14.56
N ARG A 230 10.00 13.01 15.44
CA ARG A 230 10.20 12.87 16.90
C ARG A 230 8.90 12.79 17.72
N GLY A 231 7.75 12.95 17.07
CA GLY A 231 6.46 12.83 17.74
C GLY A 231 6.14 11.37 18.07
N GLU A 232 5.28 11.18 19.07
CA GLU A 232 4.75 9.87 19.40
C GLU A 232 3.59 9.52 18.48
N PHE A 233 3.49 8.25 18.09
CA PHE A 233 2.41 7.76 17.24
C PHE A 233 2.19 6.26 17.48
N ILE A 234 0.97 5.80 17.18
CA ILE A 234 0.65 4.38 17.13
C ILE A 234 0.85 3.88 15.70
N ALA A 235 1.56 2.76 15.54
CA ALA A 235 1.71 2.03 14.30
C ALA A 235 1.65 0.53 14.56
N PHE A 236 1.10 -0.23 13.60
CA PHE A 236 1.04 -1.69 13.62
C PHE A 236 2.13 -2.34 12.74
N GLY A 237 2.77 -1.56 11.88
CA GLY A 237 3.92 -1.99 11.08
C GLY A 237 5.27 -1.78 11.77
N ASN A 238 6.31 -2.26 11.11
CA ASN A 238 7.71 -2.17 11.52
C ASN A 238 8.42 -1.00 10.80
N ASN A 239 9.50 -0.50 11.39
CA ASN A 239 10.44 0.35 10.68
C ASN A 239 11.37 -0.52 9.80
N LEU A 240 11.31 -0.36 8.48
CA LEU A 240 12.14 -1.11 7.52
C LEU A 240 13.59 -0.64 7.45
N PHE A 241 13.91 0.50 8.07
CA PHE A 241 15.28 1.00 8.23
C PHE A 241 15.93 0.53 9.55
N ASP A 242 15.17 -0.03 10.47
CA ASP A 242 15.69 -0.62 11.70
C ASP A 242 16.13 -2.08 11.47
N GLU A 243 17.43 -2.33 11.56
CA GLU A 243 18.02 -3.67 11.42
C GLU A 243 18.09 -4.44 12.75
N THR A 244 17.76 -3.81 13.87
CA THR A 244 17.85 -4.44 15.20
C THR A 244 16.61 -5.25 15.56
N LYS A 245 15.52 -5.08 14.79
CA LYS A 245 14.23 -5.74 15.01
C LYS A 245 13.89 -6.71 13.90
N GLU A 246 13.43 -7.89 14.32
CA GLU A 246 12.87 -8.89 13.43
C GLU A 246 11.55 -8.39 12.83
N SER A 247 11.46 -8.32 11.50
CA SER A 247 10.23 -7.97 10.81
C SER A 247 9.24 -9.14 10.79
N PHE A 248 7.96 -8.79 10.76
CA PHE A 248 6.87 -9.70 10.47
C PHE A 248 5.92 -9.03 9.48
N ALA A 249 5.01 -9.81 8.90
CA ALA A 249 3.86 -9.29 8.18
C ALA A 249 2.63 -10.12 8.49
N PHE A 250 1.45 -9.56 8.29
CA PHE A 250 0.21 -10.30 8.35
C PHE A 250 -0.81 -9.74 7.38
N ASN A 251 -1.76 -10.58 6.98
CA ASN A 251 -2.85 -10.18 6.10
C ASN A 251 -4.11 -10.96 6.43
N THR A 252 -5.24 -10.46 5.93
CA THR A 252 -6.55 -11.06 6.13
C THR A 252 -7.34 -11.15 4.83
N ALA A 253 -8.07 -12.25 4.64
CA ALA A 253 -9.13 -12.37 3.65
C ALA A 253 -10.33 -13.11 4.27
N GLY A 254 -11.36 -12.36 4.66
CA GLY A 254 -12.52 -12.92 5.36
C GLY A 254 -12.09 -13.55 6.69
N SER A 255 -12.38 -14.84 6.87
CA SER A 255 -12.02 -15.62 8.07
C SER A 255 -10.61 -16.23 8.01
N THR A 256 -9.86 -15.98 6.93
CA THR A 256 -8.47 -16.44 6.77
C THR A 256 -7.49 -15.36 7.19
N TYR A 257 -6.58 -15.74 8.09
CA TYR A 257 -5.51 -14.90 8.60
C TYR A 257 -4.16 -15.54 8.29
N GLN A 258 -3.19 -14.73 7.88
CA GLN A 258 -1.83 -15.19 7.62
C GLN A 258 -0.84 -14.36 8.41
N ILE A 259 0.21 -14.98 8.91
CA ILE A 259 1.37 -14.30 9.50
C ILE A 259 2.67 -14.84 8.92
N PHE A 260 3.60 -13.92 8.65
CA PHE A 260 4.93 -14.18 8.14
C PHE A 260 5.93 -13.68 9.17
N LYS A 261 6.84 -14.53 9.61
CA LYS A 261 7.95 -14.17 10.51
C LYS A 261 9.08 -15.16 10.27
N GLN A 262 10.32 -14.67 10.29
CA GLN A 262 11.50 -15.47 9.92
C GLN A 262 11.36 -16.05 8.50
N ASP A 263 11.37 -17.37 8.39
CA ASP A 263 11.27 -18.09 7.12
C ASP A 263 9.88 -18.72 6.95
N TYR A 264 8.98 -18.52 7.91
CA TYR A 264 7.73 -19.24 8.02
C TYR A 264 6.51 -18.36 7.76
N MET A 265 5.51 -19.00 7.16
CA MET A 265 4.16 -18.50 6.99
C MET A 265 3.21 -19.45 7.72
N LEU A 266 2.40 -18.92 8.64
CA LEU A 266 1.27 -19.63 9.24
C LEU A 266 -0.03 -19.14 8.62
N GLU A 267 -0.90 -20.08 8.26
CA GLU A 267 -2.27 -19.84 7.83
C GLU A 267 -3.25 -20.33 8.89
N MET A 268 -4.19 -19.46 9.26
CA MET A 268 -5.27 -19.76 10.19
C MET A 268 -6.62 -19.49 9.55
N VAL A 269 -7.54 -20.43 9.72
CA VAL A 269 -8.95 -20.30 9.31
C VAL A 269 -9.80 -20.47 10.56
N GLU A 270 -10.72 -19.54 10.81
CA GLU A 270 -11.60 -19.58 11.99
C GLU A 270 -10.82 -19.80 13.31
N ASN A 271 -9.72 -19.05 13.50
CA ASN A 271 -8.83 -19.14 14.65
C ASN A 271 -8.09 -20.48 14.86
N LYS A 272 -8.09 -21.37 13.86
CA LYS A 272 -7.37 -22.65 13.91
C LYS A 272 -6.23 -22.67 12.89
N PRO A 273 -5.01 -23.11 13.27
CA PRO A 273 -3.91 -23.27 12.32
C PRO A 273 -4.23 -24.40 11.34
N VAL A 274 -4.22 -24.09 10.04
CA VAL A 274 -4.50 -25.06 8.96
C VAL A 274 -3.25 -25.34 8.11
N GLY A 275 -2.30 -24.42 8.07
CA GLY A 275 -1.08 -24.54 7.29
C GLY A 275 0.10 -23.85 7.94
N LEU A 276 1.28 -24.47 7.88
CA LEU A 276 2.56 -23.87 8.23
C LEU A 276 3.56 -24.22 7.13
N TYR A 277 4.22 -23.23 6.55
CA TYR A 277 5.09 -23.42 5.39
C TYR A 277 6.39 -22.62 5.57
N ASN A 278 7.52 -23.17 5.11
CA ASN A 278 8.72 -22.37 4.93
C ASN A 278 8.61 -21.66 3.57
N PHE A 279 8.04 -20.44 3.56
CA PHE A 279 7.74 -19.73 2.31
C PHE A 279 8.99 -19.25 1.56
N LYS A 280 10.19 -19.32 2.17
CA LYS A 280 11.45 -18.97 1.50
C LYS A 280 11.95 -20.10 0.62
N THR A 281 11.92 -21.34 1.11
CA THR A 281 12.40 -22.54 0.40
C THR A 281 11.30 -23.31 -0.32
N ASP A 282 10.06 -23.21 0.14
CA ASP A 282 8.87 -23.83 -0.44
C ASP A 282 7.91 -22.73 -0.94
N ARG A 283 8.21 -22.18 -2.12
CA ARG A 283 7.43 -21.10 -2.73
C ARG A 283 6.07 -21.55 -3.26
N LEU A 284 5.87 -22.85 -3.43
CA LEU A 284 4.62 -23.43 -3.91
C LEU A 284 3.68 -23.82 -2.75
N LEU A 285 4.18 -23.81 -1.51
CA LEU A 285 3.46 -24.19 -0.29
C LEU A 285 3.00 -25.66 -0.32
N GLU A 286 3.84 -26.55 -0.85
CA GLU A 286 3.52 -27.97 -1.02
C GLU A 286 3.72 -28.77 0.27
N THR A 287 4.63 -28.34 1.15
CA THR A 287 5.00 -29.07 2.35
C THR A 287 4.40 -28.43 3.60
N ASN A 288 3.23 -28.91 4.03
CA ASN A 288 2.60 -28.44 5.26
C ASN A 288 3.30 -29.01 6.52
N LEU A 289 3.82 -28.12 7.36
CA LEU A 289 4.56 -28.38 8.59
C LEU A 289 3.71 -28.21 9.86
N VAL A 290 2.40 -27.95 9.75
CA VAL A 290 1.55 -27.52 10.88
C VAL A 290 1.54 -28.51 12.06
N ASN A 291 1.75 -29.80 11.80
CA ASN A 291 1.83 -30.84 12.84
C ASN A 291 3.26 -31.30 13.15
N LYS A 292 4.26 -30.81 12.40
CA LYS A 292 5.68 -31.20 12.53
C LYS A 292 6.45 -30.20 13.39
N ASP A 293 6.26 -28.91 13.13
CA ASP A 293 7.01 -27.83 13.80
C ASP A 293 6.11 -27.07 14.79
N THR A 294 5.80 -27.73 15.90
CA THR A 294 4.79 -27.24 16.87
C THR A 294 5.23 -26.00 17.63
N LEU A 295 6.54 -25.81 17.83
CA LEU A 295 7.10 -24.64 18.50
C LEU A 295 6.97 -23.38 17.63
N VAL A 296 7.41 -23.46 16.37
CA VAL A 296 7.27 -22.36 15.41
C VAL A 296 5.80 -22.01 15.19
N ARG A 297 4.93 -23.03 15.00
CA ARG A 297 3.49 -22.83 14.90
C ARG A 297 2.94 -22.01 16.08
N LYS A 298 3.29 -22.39 17.31
CA LYS A 298 2.76 -21.76 18.53
C LYS A 298 3.24 -20.31 18.69
N ASP A 299 4.49 -20.02 18.32
CA ASP A 299 5.03 -18.65 18.30
C ASP A 299 4.23 -17.75 17.33
N LEU A 300 4.09 -18.19 16.08
CA LEU A 300 3.34 -17.47 15.04
C LEU A 300 1.86 -17.29 15.41
N GLU A 301 1.22 -18.33 15.93
CA GLU A 301 -0.18 -18.28 16.36
C GLU A 301 -0.37 -17.28 17.50
N THR A 302 0.52 -17.29 18.50
CA THR A 302 0.47 -16.36 19.62
C THR A 302 0.66 -14.92 19.15
N LYS A 303 1.63 -14.68 18.26
CA LYS A 303 1.89 -13.35 17.69
C LYS A 303 0.70 -12.84 16.89
N LEU A 304 0.10 -13.67 16.03
CA LEU A 304 -1.06 -13.29 15.22
C LEU A 304 -2.27 -12.96 16.10
N LYS A 305 -2.57 -13.80 17.10
CA LYS A 305 -3.64 -13.53 18.07
C LYS A 305 -3.41 -12.22 18.83
N ALA A 306 -2.18 -11.94 19.25
CA ALA A 306 -1.84 -10.70 19.93
C ALA A 306 -2.03 -9.46 19.03
N ILE A 307 -1.67 -9.54 17.75
CA ILE A 307 -1.90 -8.47 16.78
C ILE A 307 -3.40 -8.20 16.62
N ILE A 308 -4.19 -9.25 16.36
CA ILE A 308 -5.64 -9.15 16.17
C ILE A 308 -6.30 -8.57 17.42
N GLN A 309 -5.95 -9.08 18.60
CA GLN A 309 -6.49 -8.59 19.87
C GLN A 309 -6.13 -7.12 20.11
N THR A 310 -4.88 -6.73 19.89
CA THR A 310 -4.42 -5.35 20.11
C THR A 310 -5.12 -4.38 19.17
N TYR A 311 -5.25 -4.72 17.89
CA TYR A 311 -5.90 -3.86 16.93
C TYR A 311 -7.40 -3.71 17.22
N ASN A 312 -8.10 -4.82 17.47
CA ASN A 312 -9.53 -4.77 17.79
C ASN A 312 -9.82 -4.00 19.08
N ALA A 313 -9.03 -4.19 20.14
CA ALA A 313 -9.20 -3.45 21.38
C ALA A 313 -9.05 -1.94 21.16
N ARG A 314 -7.99 -1.52 20.45
CA ARG A 314 -7.76 -0.11 20.13
C ARG A 314 -8.84 0.50 19.23
N LEU A 315 -9.39 -0.28 18.30
CA LEU A 315 -10.53 0.15 17.48
C LEU A 315 -11.77 0.39 18.33
N ILE A 316 -12.12 -0.55 19.22
CA ILE A 316 -13.29 -0.48 20.09
C ILE A 316 -13.17 0.71 21.05
N ASP A 317 -11.99 0.93 21.63
CA ASP A 317 -11.76 1.95 22.64
C ASP A 317 -11.41 3.34 22.05
N ASN A 318 -11.37 3.45 20.72
CA ASN A 318 -10.89 4.64 19.99
C ASN A 318 -9.53 5.13 20.52
N ASP A 319 -8.59 4.19 20.64
CA ASP A 319 -7.24 4.37 21.19
C ASP A 319 -6.17 4.13 20.10
N LEU A 320 -6.30 4.83 18.98
CA LEU A 320 -5.38 4.76 17.83
C LEU A 320 -4.44 5.98 17.74
N VAL A 321 -4.35 6.76 18.81
CA VAL A 321 -3.44 7.90 18.97
C VAL A 321 -2.82 7.88 20.37
N VAL A 322 -1.63 8.46 20.50
CA VAL A 322 -1.02 8.72 21.80
C VAL A 322 -1.67 9.97 22.40
N LYS A 323 -2.18 9.88 23.64
CA LYS A 323 -2.94 10.93 24.34
C LYS A 323 -2.05 11.84 25.17
#